data_AF-A0A1P8B293-F1
#
_entry.id   AF-A0A1P8B293-F1
#
_cell.length_a   1.000
_cell.length_b   1.000
_cell.length_c   1.000
_cell.angle_alpha   90.00
_cell.angle_beta   90.00
_cell.angle_gamma   90.00
#
_symmetry.space_group_name_H-M   'P 1'
#
loop_
_entity.id
_entity.type
_entity.pdbx_description
1 polymer ?
#
loop_
_entity_poly.entity_id
_entity_poly.type
_entity_poly.pdbx_seq_one_letter_code
_entity_poly.pdbx_strand_id
1 'polypeptide(L)'
;MIQSSESLGMVMKREYIKDDESPGTTLTEMFKDKEHHKSLGTALGEILKHNEPSTSLSTVLGEMFKNNEEKEHIFSDLERGTMLTRPMGEGYIQYLRLSKETTQPADSKIPGLWSSSVRPEFCCIYRVPDRLRKVNPEAYTPQMLLIGPLHHSKKAEALKRYKTDLRYLNYLNMELHKKKCLDSIADIYGDQPVKEFRRIIEINEKFIRDSYAESTIWINTKDFVEMILHDSVFILLFFIQTGSTLNFNKKEDILFNQSRLINATAILEDLILLENQLPYALLEKLFEPFSSNVNTKETFRDITLRAFRFEGKIKEEVRFQHFTDLFRCVRVSTLSLTEEQINIAKNEPPKSRKIMYNADKLDSAGVNFVNVDEENDLSLVITFKDGILKMPCFTVEDNTERVVRNLMALEQCHYPRTTFVCDYISFLDFLINTDQDVDLLAKKELVRTSRISDRNGKQAMFRARGFRISL
;
A
#
# COMPACT_ATOMS: atom_id res chain seq x y z
N MET A 1 9.92 -35.68 40.07
CA MET A 1 8.50 -35.96 39.83
C MET A 1 7.79 -34.64 39.58
N ILE A 2 7.45 -34.41 38.31
CA ILE A 2 6.29 -33.71 37.71
C ILE A 2 5.61 -32.57 38.51
N GLN A 3 5.65 -31.37 37.91
CA GLN A 3 4.57 -30.42 37.54
C GLN A 3 5.21 -29.03 37.41
N SER A 4 5.00 -28.17 36.42
CA SER A 4 4.00 -28.00 35.37
C SER A 4 4.58 -27.05 34.31
N SER A 5 4.19 -27.18 33.04
CA SER A 5 4.60 -26.27 31.96
C SER A 5 3.36 -25.72 31.25
N GLU A 6 3.03 -24.47 31.51
CA GLU A 6 2.13 -23.66 30.68
C GLU A 6 2.97 -22.60 29.95
N SER A 7 3.01 -22.73 28.64
CA SER A 7 3.66 -21.82 27.70
C SER A 7 2.63 -20.83 27.16
N LEU A 8 2.74 -19.56 27.59
CA LEU A 8 2.04 -18.41 27.01
C LEU A 8 3.06 -17.48 26.38
N GLY A 9 3.08 -17.45 25.04
CA GLY A 9 3.88 -16.50 24.25
C GLY A 9 3.31 -15.09 24.35
N MET A 10 4.12 -14.13 24.81
CA MET A 10 3.76 -12.72 24.90
C MET A 10 3.67 -12.08 23.50
N VAL A 11 2.45 -11.76 23.09
CA VAL A 11 2.17 -10.60 22.23
C VAL A 11 2.26 -9.35 23.11
N MET A 12 2.80 -8.23 22.59
CA MET A 12 3.04 -6.97 23.31
C MET A 12 1.89 -6.54 24.25
N LYS A 13 1.90 -7.00 25.50
CA LYS A 13 1.21 -6.40 26.64
C LYS A 13 2.21 -5.47 27.32
N ARG A 14 1.91 -4.17 27.34
CA ARG A 14 2.57 -3.23 28.26
C ARG A 14 1.77 -3.23 29.56
N GLU A 15 2.31 -3.85 30.60
CA GLU A 15 1.82 -3.65 31.96
C GLU A 15 2.34 -2.31 32.51
N TYR A 16 1.46 -1.60 33.20
CA TYR A 16 1.75 -0.36 33.91
C TYR A 16 2.39 -0.70 35.26
N ILE A 17 3.65 -0.30 35.46
CA ILE A 17 4.22 -0.18 36.80
C ILE A 17 4.03 1.27 37.24
N LYS A 18 3.26 1.45 38.31
CA LYS A 18 3.26 2.67 39.13
C LYS A 18 4.53 2.61 39.98
N ASP A 19 5.45 3.53 39.77
CA ASP A 19 6.52 3.77 40.73
C ASP A 19 6.27 5.08 41.49
N ASP A 20 6.15 4.87 42.80
CA ASP A 20 6.16 5.85 43.88
C ASP A 20 7.61 6.30 44.16
N GLU A 21 7.74 7.38 44.91
CA GLU A 21 8.85 8.35 44.94
C GLU A 21 10.29 7.88 45.34
N SER A 22 11.27 8.65 44.82
CA SER A 22 12.57 9.08 45.42
C SER A 22 13.88 8.40 44.92
N PRO A 23 15.06 9.08 44.95
CA PRO A 23 15.85 9.34 43.73
C PRO A 23 17.28 8.77 43.73
N GLY A 24 17.78 8.44 42.53
CA GLY A 24 19.17 8.04 42.30
C GLY A 24 19.71 8.48 40.95
N THR A 25 20.41 9.62 40.96
CA THR A 25 21.56 10.00 40.10
C THR A 25 21.46 9.71 38.58
N THR A 26 21.02 10.71 37.82
CA THR A 26 21.14 10.76 36.35
C THR A 26 22.50 11.37 35.95
N LEU A 27 23.10 10.80 34.90
CA LEU A 27 24.39 11.08 34.25
C LEU A 27 24.64 12.52 33.74
N THR A 28 23.89 13.50 34.23
CA THR A 28 24.00 14.92 33.87
C THR A 28 25.13 15.64 34.62
N GLU A 29 25.84 14.96 35.52
CA GLU A 29 26.91 15.56 36.35
C GLU A 29 28.32 15.53 35.74
N MET A 30 28.52 15.01 34.51
CA MET A 30 29.86 14.93 33.91
C MET A 30 30.31 16.13 33.07
N PHE A 31 29.53 17.21 32.96
CA PHE A 31 29.96 18.40 32.21
C PHE A 31 29.64 19.71 32.95
N LYS A 32 30.56 20.12 33.84
CA LYS A 32 30.70 21.52 34.28
C LYS A 32 32.17 21.91 34.40
N ASP A 33 32.61 22.80 33.52
CA ASP A 33 33.37 24.03 33.78
C ASP A 33 33.63 24.69 32.40
N LYS A 34 33.52 26.00 32.15
CA LYS A 34 33.28 27.17 33.01
C LYS A 34 32.99 28.41 32.13
N GLU A 35 32.21 29.32 32.69
CA GLU A 35 32.13 30.78 32.40
C GLU A 35 31.58 31.30 31.06
N HIS A 36 30.28 31.62 31.04
CA HIS A 36 29.79 33.02 30.94
C HIS A 36 28.26 33.05 31.14
N HIS A 37 27.82 33.17 32.40
CA HIS A 37 26.47 33.62 32.76
C HIS A 37 26.60 34.69 33.85
N LYS A 38 26.54 35.95 33.44
CA LYS A 38 26.09 37.05 34.29
C LYS A 38 25.24 37.96 33.41
N SER A 39 24.02 38.25 33.86
CA SER A 39 23.05 39.21 33.30
C SER A 39 21.78 38.68 32.59
N LEU A 40 21.22 37.53 32.97
CA LEU A 40 19.79 37.27 32.68
C LEU A 40 18.94 36.80 33.87
N GLY A 41 19.57 36.46 35.01
CA GLY A 41 18.86 36.03 36.22
C GLY A 41 18.35 37.16 37.12
N THR A 42 18.76 38.40 36.88
CA THR A 42 18.42 39.54 37.77
C THR A 42 17.32 40.44 37.20
N ALA A 43 16.99 40.32 35.90
CA ALA A 43 15.93 41.13 35.28
C ALA A 43 14.53 40.46 35.28
N LEU A 44 14.47 39.13 35.47
CA LEU A 44 13.20 38.38 35.47
C LEU A 44 12.55 38.27 36.87
N GLY A 45 13.28 38.62 37.93
CA GLY A 45 12.81 38.54 39.31
C GLY A 45 11.99 39.73 39.81
N GLU A 46 12.01 40.86 39.11
CA GLU A 46 11.27 42.08 39.52
C GLU A 46 9.98 42.33 38.72
N ILE A 47 9.81 41.69 37.56
CA ILE A 47 8.63 41.92 36.70
C ILE A 47 7.41 41.09 37.14
N LEU A 48 7.59 40.04 37.94
CA LEU A 48 6.51 39.12 38.33
C LEU A 48 5.87 39.42 39.70
N LYS A 49 6.15 40.56 40.33
CA LYS A 49 5.63 40.85 41.68
C LYS A 49 4.33 41.66 41.77
N HIS A 50 3.79 42.23 40.69
CA HIS A 50 2.46 42.86 40.76
C HIS A 50 1.68 42.78 39.45
N ASN A 51 0.46 42.24 39.57
CA ASN A 51 -0.71 42.32 38.67
C ASN A 51 -0.98 41.14 37.71
N GLU A 52 -2.08 40.42 37.99
CA GLU A 52 -2.98 39.83 36.99
C GLU A 52 -4.20 40.76 36.80
N PRO A 53 -5.05 40.58 35.76
CA PRO A 53 -4.86 39.93 34.46
C PRO A 53 -5.25 40.88 33.29
N SER A 54 -5.05 40.42 32.05
CA SER A 54 -5.46 41.06 30.77
C SER A 54 -4.46 42.01 30.11
N THR A 55 -3.38 41.45 29.55
CA THR A 55 -2.84 41.97 28.29
C THR A 55 -2.23 40.82 27.50
N SER A 56 -2.78 40.58 26.31
CA SER A 56 -2.36 39.54 25.37
C SER A 56 -0.94 39.81 24.86
N LEU A 57 -0.12 38.75 24.80
CA LEU A 57 1.22 38.68 24.20
C LEU A 57 1.32 39.21 22.75
N SER A 58 0.19 39.46 22.09
CA SER A 58 0.14 40.03 20.74
C SER A 58 0.72 41.45 20.64
N THR A 59 0.71 42.22 21.72
CA THR A 59 1.20 43.61 21.69
C THR A 59 2.73 43.69 21.81
N VAL A 60 3.37 42.72 22.47
CA VAL A 60 4.84 42.70 22.63
C VAL A 60 5.55 42.19 21.36
N LEU A 61 4.90 41.33 20.58
CA LEU A 61 5.48 40.77 19.35
C LEU A 61 5.31 41.67 18.12
N GLY A 62 4.44 42.68 18.19
CA GLY A 62 4.19 43.63 17.10
C GLY A 62 5.26 44.72 16.93
N GLU A 63 6.15 44.92 17.91
CA GLU A 63 7.18 45.97 17.86
C GLU A 63 8.59 45.47 17.56
N MET A 64 8.82 44.15 17.47
CA MET A 64 10.17 43.60 17.22
C MET A 64 10.53 43.34 15.75
N PHE A 65 9.59 43.49 14.81
CA PHE A 65 9.86 43.28 13.37
C PHE A 65 9.35 44.44 12.51
N LYS A 66 9.96 45.61 12.69
CA LYS A 66 10.08 46.59 11.61
C LYS A 66 11.54 46.68 11.19
N ASN A 67 11.73 46.44 9.90
CA ASN A 67 12.90 46.75 9.07
C ASN A 67 13.85 45.58 8.78
N ASN A 68 13.87 45.27 7.48
CA ASN A 68 14.98 44.83 6.64
C ASN A 68 15.61 43.47 6.99
N GLU A 69 16.00 42.62 6.07
CA GLU A 69 16.00 42.53 4.61
C GLU A 69 16.45 41.08 4.42
N GLU A 70 15.72 40.27 3.67
CA GLU A 70 16.27 39.23 2.77
C GLU A 70 15.14 38.30 2.30
N LYS A 71 15.14 38.08 0.99
CA LYS A 71 14.23 37.22 0.27
C LYS A 71 14.71 35.78 0.35
N GLU A 72 13.74 34.90 0.13
CA GLU A 72 13.84 33.49 -0.26
C GLU A 72 13.67 32.45 0.87
N HIS A 73 12.80 31.49 0.56
CA HIS A 73 12.45 30.26 1.29
C HIS A 73 11.51 30.37 2.49
N ILE A 74 10.19 30.37 2.25
CA ILE A 74 9.23 29.74 3.18
C ILE A 74 8.13 29.00 2.39
N PHE A 75 8.41 27.75 2.07
CA PHE A 75 7.41 26.68 2.04
C PHE A 75 7.69 25.85 3.30
N SER A 76 7.07 26.18 4.41
CA SER A 76 6.80 25.21 5.46
C SER A 76 5.67 25.70 6.36
N ASP A 77 4.82 24.76 6.73
CA ASP A 77 4.04 24.77 7.96
C ASP A 77 2.72 25.55 7.97
N LEU A 78 1.80 25.08 7.13
CA LEU A 78 0.38 25.04 7.49
C LEU A 78 0.09 23.70 8.20
N GLU A 79 0.60 23.55 9.43
CA GLU A 79 0.19 22.49 10.35
C GLU A 79 -0.26 23.11 11.68
N ARG A 80 -1.53 22.81 12.03
CA ARG A 80 -2.19 22.95 13.35
C ARG A 80 -2.65 24.38 13.69
N GLY A 81 -3.94 24.71 13.82
CA GLY A 81 -5.12 23.91 14.10
C GLY A 81 -5.80 24.37 15.38
N THR A 82 -6.34 25.59 15.42
CA THR A 82 -7.39 26.03 16.38
C THR A 82 -8.13 27.24 15.80
N MET A 83 -9.26 27.00 15.12
CA MET A 83 -10.29 28.04 14.96
C MET A 83 -11.68 27.41 15.13
N LEU A 84 -12.23 27.57 16.33
CA LEU A 84 -13.67 27.67 16.52
C LEU A 84 -14.02 29.13 16.86
N THR A 85 -14.95 29.66 16.06
CA THR A 85 -15.76 30.88 16.23
C THR A 85 -15.12 32.24 15.90
N ARG A 86 -15.23 32.66 14.63
CA ARG A 86 -15.54 34.05 14.17
C ARG A 86 -15.83 34.09 12.65
N PRO A 87 -16.52 35.14 12.13
CA PRO A 87 -17.62 35.02 11.20
C PRO A 87 -17.19 34.63 9.77
N MET A 88 -18.01 33.80 9.14
CA MET A 88 -17.83 33.34 7.76
C MET A 88 -17.78 34.53 6.79
N GLY A 89 -16.57 34.85 6.32
CA GLY A 89 -16.31 35.85 5.31
C GLY A 89 -16.87 35.45 3.95
N GLU A 90 -17.07 36.46 3.10
CA GLU A 90 -17.72 36.45 1.78
C GLU A 90 -17.31 35.30 0.85
N GLY A 91 -16.13 34.70 1.04
CA GLY A 91 -15.67 33.50 0.32
C GLY A 91 -16.53 32.25 0.53
N TYR A 92 -17.13 32.05 1.71
CA TYR A 92 -18.06 30.92 1.92
C TYR A 92 -19.41 31.17 1.25
N ILE A 93 -19.84 32.43 1.15
CA ILE A 93 -21.02 32.82 0.38
C ILE A 93 -20.77 32.69 -1.13
N GLN A 94 -19.54 32.94 -1.60
CA GLN A 94 -19.13 32.66 -2.97
C GLN A 94 -19.14 31.15 -3.28
N TYR A 95 -18.63 30.31 -2.36
CA TYR A 95 -18.69 28.84 -2.47
C TYR A 95 -20.13 28.32 -2.46
N LEU A 96 -20.99 28.85 -1.58
CA LEU A 96 -22.41 28.49 -1.52
C LEU A 96 -23.22 29.03 -2.72
N ARG A 97 -22.78 30.12 -3.38
CA ARG A 97 -23.37 30.59 -4.65
C ARG A 97 -22.97 29.67 -5.80
N LEU A 98 -21.68 29.32 -5.91
CA LEU A 98 -21.18 28.35 -6.89
C LEU A 98 -21.86 26.98 -6.72
N SER A 99 -22.07 26.52 -5.48
CA SER A 99 -22.74 25.24 -5.22
C SER A 99 -24.26 25.26 -5.45
N LYS A 100 -24.90 26.43 -5.49
CA LYS A 100 -26.34 26.57 -5.75
C LYS A 100 -26.66 26.77 -7.23
N GLU A 101 -25.73 27.32 -8.02
CA GLU A 101 -25.91 27.51 -9.46
C GLU A 101 -25.68 26.22 -10.28
N THR A 102 -24.95 25.23 -9.76
CA THR A 102 -24.82 23.90 -10.39
C THR A 102 -25.94 22.95 -9.94
N THR A 103 -27.18 23.27 -10.30
CA THR A 103 -28.30 22.31 -10.26
C THR A 103 -28.58 21.76 -11.66
N GLN A 104 -27.59 21.04 -12.22
CA GLN A 104 -27.74 19.89 -13.12
C GLN A 104 -26.35 19.29 -13.41
N PRO A 105 -26.19 17.95 -13.46
CA PRO A 105 -24.89 17.29 -13.45
C PRO A 105 -24.28 17.25 -14.87
N ALA A 106 -23.63 18.34 -15.28
CA ALA A 106 -22.88 18.38 -16.54
C ALA A 106 -21.45 17.81 -16.43
N ASP A 107 -20.94 17.58 -15.21
CA ASP A 107 -19.50 17.30 -14.99
C ASP A 107 -19.12 15.80 -14.84
N SER A 108 -20.02 14.86 -15.12
CA SER A 108 -19.79 13.43 -14.82
C SER A 108 -19.00 12.62 -15.87
N LYS A 109 -18.54 13.23 -16.97
CA LYS A 109 -17.94 12.51 -18.12
C LYS A 109 -16.44 12.73 -18.34
N ILE A 110 -15.73 13.37 -17.42
CA ILE A 110 -14.29 13.59 -17.55
C ILE A 110 -13.53 12.37 -16.98
N PRO A 111 -12.66 11.70 -17.77
CA PRO A 111 -11.80 10.64 -17.26
C PRO A 111 -10.88 11.14 -16.14
N GLY A 112 -10.77 10.39 -15.05
CA GLY A 112 -9.90 10.72 -13.91
C GLY A 112 -10.52 11.63 -12.85
N LEU A 113 -11.75 12.12 -13.06
CA LEU A 113 -12.45 12.88 -12.03
C LEU A 113 -12.86 11.97 -10.86
N TRP A 114 -12.71 12.45 -9.63
CA TRP A 114 -13.15 11.72 -8.45
C TRP A 114 -14.68 11.60 -8.45
N SER A 115 -15.21 10.47 -8.02
CA SER A 115 -16.66 10.30 -7.96
C SER A 115 -17.27 11.23 -6.89
N SER A 116 -18.28 12.00 -7.25
CA SER A 116 -19.06 12.82 -6.29
C SER A 116 -19.94 11.96 -5.38
N SER A 117 -20.06 10.66 -5.68
CA SER A 117 -20.91 9.68 -5.00
C SER A 117 -20.11 8.41 -4.68
N VAL A 118 -18.85 8.57 -4.25
CA VAL A 118 -18.06 7.43 -3.73
C VAL A 118 -18.85 6.81 -2.57
N ARG A 119 -19.07 5.50 -2.66
CA ARG A 119 -19.56 4.67 -1.56
C ARG A 119 -18.35 4.05 -0.86
N PRO A 120 -17.86 4.63 0.25
CA PRO A 120 -16.60 4.22 0.87
C PRO A 120 -16.58 2.73 1.24
N GLU A 121 -17.74 2.13 1.47
CA GLU A 121 -17.89 0.71 1.77
C GLU A 121 -17.56 -0.23 0.60
N PHE A 122 -17.63 0.26 -0.64
CA PHE A 122 -17.32 -0.52 -1.85
C PHE A 122 -16.00 -0.11 -2.51
N CYS A 123 -15.55 1.12 -2.28
CA CYS A 123 -14.36 1.70 -2.91
C CYS A 123 -13.07 1.04 -2.41
N CYS A 124 -12.39 0.32 -3.29
CA CYS A 124 -11.15 -0.40 -2.97
C CYS A 124 -10.06 -0.27 -4.04
N ILE A 125 -10.37 0.24 -5.24
CA ILE A 125 -9.42 0.37 -6.35
C ILE A 125 -9.09 1.84 -6.58
N TYR A 126 -7.81 2.17 -6.56
CA TYR A 126 -7.31 3.54 -6.55
C TYR A 126 -6.33 3.79 -7.70
N ARG A 127 -6.31 5.02 -8.19
CA ARG A 127 -5.15 5.53 -8.93
C ARG A 127 -4.01 5.73 -7.95
N VAL A 128 -2.80 5.38 -8.35
CA VAL A 128 -1.60 5.64 -7.54
C VAL A 128 -1.40 7.15 -7.47
N PRO A 129 -1.28 7.74 -6.27
CA PRO A 129 -1.03 9.16 -6.10
C PRO A 129 0.18 9.65 -6.92
N ASP A 130 0.06 10.81 -7.57
CA ASP A 130 1.10 11.35 -8.44
C ASP A 130 2.46 11.51 -7.74
N ARG A 131 2.46 11.80 -6.45
CA ARG A 131 3.68 11.91 -5.65
C ARG A 131 4.46 10.59 -5.63
N LEU A 132 3.77 9.46 -5.44
CA LEU A 132 4.35 8.12 -5.50
C LEU A 132 4.78 7.77 -6.93
N ARG A 133 3.91 8.03 -7.91
CA ARG A 133 4.16 7.71 -9.32
C ARG A 133 5.37 8.46 -9.88
N LYS A 134 5.59 9.73 -9.50
CA LYS A 134 6.74 10.53 -9.97
C LYS A 134 8.10 9.95 -9.56
N VAL A 135 8.17 9.23 -8.45
CA VAL A 135 9.42 8.63 -7.96
C VAL A 135 9.84 7.45 -8.84
N ASN A 136 8.90 6.57 -9.19
CA ASN A 136 9.16 5.44 -10.10
C ASN A 136 7.90 5.10 -10.92
N PRO A 137 7.72 5.71 -12.10
CA PRO A 137 6.54 5.48 -12.94
C PRO A 137 6.39 4.03 -13.43
N GLU A 138 7.51 3.32 -13.64
CA GLU A 138 7.50 1.95 -14.17
C GLU A 138 6.97 0.94 -13.15
N ALA A 139 7.15 1.19 -11.84
CA ALA A 139 6.61 0.34 -10.78
C ALA A 139 5.07 0.29 -10.74
N TYR A 140 4.40 1.23 -11.40
CA TYR A 140 2.93 1.33 -11.44
C TYR A 140 2.36 1.22 -12.85
N THR A 141 3.19 0.85 -13.82
CA THR A 141 2.79 0.74 -15.23
C THR A 141 2.72 -0.73 -15.62
N PRO A 142 1.56 -1.20 -16.12
CA PRO A 142 1.46 -2.57 -16.62
C PRO A 142 2.42 -2.79 -17.80
N GLN A 143 3.01 -3.96 -17.93
CA GLN A 143 4.01 -4.24 -18.96
C GLN A 143 3.42 -5.05 -20.14
N MET A 144 2.32 -5.76 -19.89
CA MET A 144 1.70 -6.65 -20.88
C MET A 144 0.17 -6.71 -20.78
N LEU A 145 -0.41 -6.64 -19.58
CA LEU A 145 -1.82 -6.89 -19.34
C LEU A 145 -2.51 -5.66 -18.73
N LEU A 146 -3.45 -5.08 -19.49
CA LEU A 146 -4.33 -4.01 -18.99
C LEU A 146 -5.61 -4.63 -18.45
N ILE A 147 -6.06 -4.28 -17.26
CA ILE A 147 -7.29 -4.77 -16.63
C ILE A 147 -8.09 -3.58 -16.12
N GLY A 148 -9.40 -3.62 -16.37
CA GLY A 148 -10.34 -2.65 -15.86
C GLY A 148 -10.26 -1.27 -16.53
N PRO A 149 -11.01 -0.29 -15.98
CA PRO A 149 -11.26 1.00 -16.61
C PRO A 149 -10.11 1.99 -16.49
N LEU A 150 -9.26 1.90 -15.46
CA LEU A 150 -8.27 2.95 -15.17
C LEU A 150 -7.18 3.06 -16.24
N HIS A 151 -6.92 1.98 -16.99
CA HIS A 151 -6.01 1.99 -18.13
C HIS A 151 -6.73 1.92 -19.48
N HIS A 152 -8.04 2.16 -19.52
CA HIS A 152 -8.81 2.06 -20.77
C HIS A 152 -8.31 3.01 -21.87
N SER A 153 -7.85 4.22 -21.52
CA SER A 153 -7.24 5.14 -22.50
C SER A 153 -5.98 4.58 -23.16
N LYS A 154 -5.18 3.77 -22.43
CA LYS A 154 -3.98 3.12 -22.97
C LYS A 154 -4.32 2.10 -24.07
N LYS A 155 -5.52 1.51 -24.06
CA LYS A 155 -5.98 0.62 -25.14
C LYS A 155 -6.07 1.39 -26.47
N ALA A 156 -6.61 2.60 -26.45
CA ALA A 156 -6.68 3.46 -27.62
C ALA A 156 -5.30 3.98 -28.06
N GLU A 157 -4.40 4.26 -27.10
CA GLU A 157 -3.02 4.65 -27.41
C GLU A 157 -2.21 3.53 -28.06
N ALA A 158 -2.50 2.28 -27.74
CA ALA A 158 -1.73 1.14 -28.22
C ALA A 158 -1.67 1.06 -29.74
N LEU A 159 -2.80 1.33 -30.41
CA LEU A 159 -2.88 1.38 -31.88
C LEU A 159 -1.97 2.45 -32.51
N LYS A 160 -1.63 3.51 -31.76
CA LYS A 160 -0.76 4.59 -32.23
C LYS A 160 0.71 4.34 -31.90
N ARG A 161 1.00 3.62 -30.81
CA ARG A 161 2.35 3.51 -30.21
C ARG A 161 3.02 2.14 -30.31
N TYR A 162 2.32 1.12 -30.81
CA TYR A 162 2.88 -0.25 -30.89
C TYR A 162 4.17 -0.38 -31.71
N LYS A 163 4.45 0.57 -32.62
CA LYS A 163 5.69 0.59 -33.42
C LYS A 163 6.90 1.13 -32.67
N THR A 164 6.69 1.91 -31.60
CA THR A 164 7.76 2.63 -30.88
C THR A 164 8.02 2.08 -29.50
N ASP A 165 7.06 1.35 -28.91
CA ASP A 165 7.17 0.77 -27.59
C ASP A 165 6.46 -0.60 -27.58
N LEU A 166 7.25 -1.66 -27.32
CA LEU A 166 6.80 -3.05 -27.36
C LEU A 166 5.72 -3.35 -26.32
N ARG A 167 5.59 -2.56 -25.25
CA ARG A 167 4.51 -2.73 -24.26
C ARG A 167 3.14 -2.55 -24.90
N TYR A 168 3.02 -1.61 -25.83
CA TYR A 168 1.76 -1.39 -26.54
C TYR A 168 1.46 -2.51 -27.54
N LEU A 169 2.47 -3.13 -28.14
CA LEU A 169 2.27 -4.36 -28.93
C LEU A 169 1.79 -5.51 -28.03
N ASN A 170 2.37 -5.65 -26.84
CA ASN A 170 1.94 -6.63 -25.84
C ASN A 170 0.49 -6.40 -25.41
N TYR A 171 0.08 -5.14 -25.18
CA TYR A 171 -1.32 -4.81 -24.88
C TYR A 171 -2.26 -5.27 -26.00
N LEU A 172 -1.92 -5.00 -27.27
CA LEU A 172 -2.75 -5.44 -28.40
C LEU A 172 -2.85 -6.97 -28.48
N ASN A 173 -1.72 -7.66 -28.31
CA ASN A 173 -1.69 -9.13 -28.29
C ASN A 173 -2.56 -9.69 -27.17
N MET A 174 -2.50 -9.09 -25.97
CA MET A 174 -3.31 -9.52 -24.84
C MET A 174 -4.79 -9.20 -25.01
N GLU A 175 -5.16 -8.05 -25.57
CA GLU A 175 -6.57 -7.75 -25.87
C GLU A 175 -7.16 -8.71 -26.91
N LEU A 176 -6.37 -9.12 -27.91
CA LEU A 176 -6.78 -10.18 -28.84
C LEU A 176 -6.90 -11.53 -28.13
N HIS A 177 -5.97 -11.84 -27.24
CA HIS A 177 -5.97 -13.09 -26.51
C HIS A 177 -7.19 -13.23 -25.57
N LYS A 178 -7.59 -12.16 -24.88
CA LYS A 178 -8.83 -12.14 -24.06
C LYS A 178 -10.10 -12.42 -24.86
N LYS A 179 -10.15 -11.99 -26.12
CA LYS A 179 -11.27 -12.32 -27.02
C LYS A 179 -11.28 -13.81 -27.32
N LYS A 180 -10.13 -14.38 -27.69
CA LYS A 180 -9.99 -15.82 -27.91
C LYS A 180 -10.35 -16.65 -26.66
N CYS A 181 -10.03 -16.17 -25.46
CA CYS A 181 -10.46 -16.78 -24.21
C CYS A 181 -11.98 -16.88 -24.10
N LEU A 182 -12.69 -15.79 -24.41
CA LEU A 182 -14.15 -15.76 -24.40
C LEU A 182 -14.74 -16.68 -25.47
N ASP A 183 -14.21 -16.64 -26.69
CA ASP A 183 -14.63 -17.52 -27.79
C ASP A 183 -14.42 -19.00 -27.42
N SER A 184 -13.29 -19.33 -26.77
CA SER A 184 -13.00 -20.69 -26.32
C SER A 184 -14.00 -21.19 -25.26
N ILE A 185 -14.49 -20.32 -24.37
CA ILE A 185 -15.58 -20.70 -23.44
C ILE A 185 -16.84 -21.06 -24.22
N ALA A 186 -17.20 -20.27 -25.23
CA ALA A 186 -18.37 -20.53 -26.06
C ALA A 186 -18.21 -21.84 -26.86
N ASP A 187 -17.03 -22.09 -27.42
CA ASP A 187 -16.76 -23.28 -28.21
C ASP A 187 -16.79 -24.57 -27.37
N ILE A 188 -16.26 -24.53 -26.13
CA ILE A 188 -16.12 -25.70 -25.26
C ILE A 188 -17.41 -25.96 -24.47
N TYR A 189 -18.01 -24.92 -23.89
CA TYR A 189 -19.11 -25.03 -22.94
C TYR A 189 -20.45 -24.50 -23.49
N GLY A 190 -20.48 -24.03 -24.74
CA GLY A 190 -21.62 -23.38 -25.37
C GLY A 190 -21.78 -21.91 -24.95
N ASP A 191 -22.77 -21.23 -25.53
CA ASP A 191 -23.02 -19.81 -25.25
C ASP A 191 -23.52 -19.51 -23.83
N GLN A 192 -24.02 -20.52 -23.10
CA GLN A 192 -24.73 -20.30 -21.83
C GLN A 192 -23.83 -19.66 -20.76
N PRO A 193 -22.60 -20.15 -20.48
CA PRO A 193 -21.69 -19.49 -19.54
C PRO A 193 -21.35 -18.05 -19.94
N VAL A 194 -21.16 -17.77 -21.23
CA VAL A 194 -20.86 -16.41 -21.72
C VAL A 194 -22.04 -15.46 -21.47
N LYS A 195 -23.27 -15.91 -21.76
CA LYS A 195 -24.50 -15.15 -21.48
C LYS A 195 -24.68 -14.91 -19.99
N GLU A 196 -24.38 -15.91 -19.16
CA GLU A 196 -24.50 -15.81 -17.71
C GLU A 196 -23.45 -14.85 -17.12
N PHE A 197 -22.19 -14.91 -17.56
CA PHE A 197 -21.16 -13.95 -17.16
C PHE A 197 -21.55 -12.52 -17.47
N ARG A 198 -22.04 -12.29 -18.69
CA ARG A 198 -22.52 -10.97 -19.13
C ARG A 198 -23.66 -10.49 -18.23
N ARG A 199 -24.66 -11.34 -17.96
CA ARG A 199 -25.80 -11.01 -17.10
C ARG A 199 -25.35 -10.66 -15.68
N ILE A 200 -24.42 -11.42 -15.10
CA ILE A 200 -23.86 -11.14 -13.77
C ILE A 200 -23.17 -9.77 -13.76
N ILE A 201 -22.36 -9.46 -14.77
CA ILE A 201 -21.66 -8.17 -14.88
C ILE A 201 -22.65 -7.02 -15.01
N GLU A 202 -23.68 -7.14 -15.85
CA GLU A 202 -24.72 -6.13 -16.04
C GLU A 202 -25.46 -5.83 -14.72
N ILE A 203 -25.86 -6.87 -13.98
CA ILE A 203 -26.54 -6.72 -12.68
C ILE A 203 -25.62 -6.07 -11.64
N ASN A 204 -24.32 -6.34 -11.70
CA ASN A 204 -23.34 -5.84 -10.75
C ASN A 204 -22.61 -4.57 -11.24
N GLU A 205 -22.99 -3.98 -12.38
CA GLU A 205 -22.26 -2.85 -12.98
C GLU A 205 -22.04 -1.72 -11.97
N LYS A 206 -23.11 -1.33 -11.26
CA LYS A 206 -23.02 -0.27 -10.25
C LYS A 206 -22.01 -0.62 -9.14
N PHE A 207 -22.03 -1.85 -8.64
CA PHE A 207 -21.07 -2.31 -7.64
C PHE A 207 -19.64 -2.22 -8.17
N ILE A 208 -19.40 -2.71 -9.40
CA ILE A 208 -18.07 -2.72 -10.02
C ILE A 208 -17.56 -1.30 -10.19
N ARG A 209 -18.40 -0.36 -10.67
CA ARG A 209 -18.03 1.04 -10.84
C ARG A 209 -17.73 1.73 -9.51
N ASP A 210 -18.53 1.46 -8.49
CA ASP A 210 -18.37 2.01 -7.15
C ASP A 210 -17.14 1.45 -6.42
N SER A 211 -16.52 0.38 -6.93
CA SER A 211 -15.24 -0.12 -6.42
C SER A 211 -14.05 0.77 -6.79
N TYR A 212 -14.20 1.68 -7.76
CA TYR A 212 -13.14 2.61 -8.16
C TYR A 212 -13.34 3.97 -7.49
N ALA A 213 -12.25 4.53 -6.96
CA ALA A 213 -12.26 5.90 -6.42
C ALA A 213 -12.48 6.96 -7.52
N GLU A 214 -11.89 6.73 -8.69
CA GLU A 214 -12.12 7.56 -9.88
C GLU A 214 -13.46 7.18 -10.53
N SER A 215 -14.19 8.20 -11.00
CA SER A 215 -15.39 8.01 -11.78
C SER A 215 -15.09 7.28 -13.09
N THR A 216 -15.91 6.28 -13.39
CA THR A 216 -15.86 5.51 -14.64
C THR A 216 -17.04 5.80 -15.57
N ILE A 217 -17.91 6.75 -15.20
CA ILE A 217 -19.17 7.08 -15.88
C ILE A 217 -18.95 7.54 -17.34
N TRP A 218 -17.75 8.03 -17.64
CA TRP A 218 -17.31 8.40 -18.99
C TRP A 218 -17.22 7.19 -19.95
N ILE A 219 -17.15 5.96 -19.44
CA ILE A 219 -17.29 4.72 -20.22
C ILE A 219 -18.77 4.33 -20.21
N ASN A 220 -19.40 4.31 -21.39
CA ASN A 220 -20.80 3.89 -21.50
C ASN A 220 -20.98 2.43 -21.03
N THR A 221 -22.18 2.09 -20.58
CA THR A 221 -22.51 0.77 -20.02
C THR A 221 -22.12 -0.39 -20.93
N LYS A 222 -22.39 -0.31 -22.23
CA LYS A 222 -22.07 -1.39 -23.17
C LYS A 222 -20.57 -1.66 -23.21
N ASP A 223 -19.77 -0.63 -23.43
CA ASP A 223 -18.30 -0.76 -23.52
C ASP A 223 -17.68 -1.17 -22.17
N PHE A 224 -18.26 -0.71 -21.06
CA PHE A 224 -17.84 -1.10 -19.73
C PHE A 224 -18.09 -2.60 -19.48
N VAL A 225 -19.30 -3.09 -19.76
CA VAL A 225 -19.65 -4.51 -19.58
C VAL A 225 -18.76 -5.40 -20.45
N GLU A 226 -18.54 -5.06 -21.73
CA GLU A 226 -17.65 -5.83 -22.61
C GLU A 226 -16.22 -5.89 -22.08
N MET A 227 -15.68 -4.75 -21.64
CA MET A 227 -14.34 -4.68 -21.08
C MET A 227 -14.20 -5.57 -19.84
N ILE A 228 -15.14 -5.45 -18.91
CA ILE A 228 -15.12 -6.27 -17.69
C ILE A 228 -15.27 -7.76 -18.04
N LEU A 229 -16.13 -8.12 -18.99
CA LEU A 229 -16.34 -9.50 -19.42
C LEU A 229 -15.05 -10.14 -19.95
N HIS A 230 -14.38 -9.47 -20.89
CA HIS A 230 -13.12 -9.97 -21.44
C HIS A 230 -12.01 -10.06 -20.38
N ASP A 231 -11.90 -9.04 -19.53
CA ASP A 231 -10.89 -8.99 -18.49
C ASP A 231 -11.12 -10.07 -17.42
N SER A 232 -12.36 -10.26 -16.97
CA SER A 232 -12.71 -11.26 -15.96
C SER A 232 -12.58 -12.69 -16.48
N VAL A 233 -13.04 -12.97 -17.70
CA VAL A 233 -12.94 -14.33 -18.29
C VAL A 233 -11.49 -14.74 -18.48
N PHE A 234 -10.65 -13.83 -18.95
CA PHE A 234 -9.21 -14.07 -19.03
C PHE A 234 -8.60 -14.37 -17.67
N ILE A 235 -8.93 -13.58 -16.64
CA ILE A 235 -8.45 -13.82 -15.27
C ILE A 235 -8.88 -15.20 -14.79
N LEU A 236 -10.17 -15.54 -14.88
CA LEU A 236 -10.67 -16.85 -14.43
C LEU A 236 -9.91 -18.01 -15.10
N LEU A 237 -9.81 -17.98 -16.43
CA LEU A 237 -9.11 -19.03 -17.19
C LEU A 237 -7.61 -19.08 -16.87
N PHE A 238 -6.95 -17.93 -16.72
CA PHE A 238 -5.54 -17.88 -16.33
C PHE A 238 -5.32 -18.55 -14.98
N PHE A 239 -6.11 -18.18 -13.96
CA PHE A 239 -6.00 -18.75 -12.62
C PHE A 239 -6.36 -20.23 -12.58
N ILE A 240 -7.42 -20.66 -13.26
CA ILE A 240 -7.75 -22.09 -13.41
C ILE A 240 -6.55 -22.85 -13.99
N GLN A 241 -5.90 -22.29 -15.00
CA GLN A 241 -4.77 -22.94 -15.66
C GLN A 241 -3.50 -22.98 -14.81
N THR A 242 -3.21 -21.93 -14.04
CA THR A 242 -1.97 -21.82 -13.24
C THR A 242 -2.11 -22.34 -11.83
N GLY A 243 -3.33 -22.39 -11.31
CA GLY A 243 -3.62 -22.62 -9.90
C GLY A 243 -4.60 -23.74 -9.63
N SER A 244 -5.24 -24.40 -10.61
CA SER A 244 -6.12 -25.57 -10.34
C SER A 244 -5.33 -26.88 -10.31
N THR A 245 -5.82 -27.83 -9.53
CA THR A 245 -5.34 -29.23 -9.52
C THR A 245 -5.85 -30.05 -10.72
N LEU A 246 -6.78 -29.50 -11.50
CA LEU A 246 -7.35 -30.20 -12.66
C LEU A 246 -6.32 -30.36 -13.78
N ASN A 247 -6.16 -31.60 -14.24
CA ASN A 247 -5.44 -31.91 -15.47
C ASN A 247 -6.34 -31.61 -16.68
N PHE A 248 -6.33 -30.36 -17.16
CA PHE A 248 -6.84 -30.07 -18.50
C PHE A 248 -6.07 -30.91 -19.51
N ASN A 249 -6.77 -31.81 -20.20
CA ASN A 249 -6.12 -32.80 -21.07
C ASN A 249 -5.37 -32.08 -22.21
N LYS A 250 -4.18 -32.56 -22.55
CA LYS A 250 -3.23 -32.02 -23.56
C LYS A 250 -3.77 -31.79 -24.99
N LYS A 251 -5.06 -32.00 -25.26
CA LYS A 251 -5.72 -31.59 -26.52
C LYS A 251 -6.34 -30.18 -26.44
N GLU A 252 -6.48 -29.65 -25.22
CA GLU A 252 -7.13 -28.37 -24.88
C GLU A 252 -6.09 -27.27 -24.54
N ASP A 253 -4.88 -27.38 -25.08
CA ASP A 253 -3.78 -26.40 -24.94
C ASP A 253 -4.06 -25.09 -25.73
N ILE A 254 -5.35 -24.76 -25.95
CA ILE A 254 -5.86 -23.72 -26.86
C ILE A 254 -5.58 -22.31 -26.31
N LEU A 255 -5.27 -22.17 -25.02
CA LEU A 255 -5.08 -20.86 -24.39
C LEU A 255 -3.61 -20.37 -24.37
N PHE A 256 -2.59 -21.23 -24.26
CA PHE A 256 -1.22 -20.74 -24.02
C PHE A 256 -0.11 -21.45 -24.80
N ASN A 257 -0.42 -22.06 -25.94
CA ASN A 257 0.48 -22.97 -26.67
C ASN A 257 1.83 -22.39 -27.22
N GLN A 258 2.25 -21.17 -26.85
CA GLN A 258 3.53 -20.61 -27.34
C GLN A 258 4.43 -19.89 -26.31
N SER A 259 4.06 -19.69 -25.03
CA SER A 259 4.95 -18.99 -24.06
C SER A 259 4.56 -19.20 -22.59
N ARG A 260 4.28 -20.44 -22.17
CA ARG A 260 3.64 -20.74 -20.86
C ARG A 260 4.41 -20.25 -19.62
N LEU A 261 5.73 -20.13 -19.66
CA LEU A 261 6.53 -19.77 -18.47
C LEU A 261 6.97 -18.31 -18.42
N ILE A 262 7.35 -17.73 -19.57
CA ILE A 262 7.86 -16.35 -19.62
C ILE A 262 6.72 -15.34 -19.42
N ASN A 263 5.51 -15.66 -19.90
CA ASN A 263 4.37 -14.75 -19.80
C ASN A 263 3.64 -14.84 -18.45
N ALA A 264 3.63 -16.00 -17.78
CA ALA A 264 2.84 -16.18 -16.55
C ALA A 264 3.33 -15.27 -15.41
N THR A 265 4.65 -15.16 -15.20
CA THR A 265 5.23 -14.25 -14.20
C THR A 265 4.87 -12.80 -14.50
N ALA A 266 5.04 -12.36 -15.75
CA ALA A 266 4.69 -10.99 -16.17
C ALA A 266 3.18 -10.69 -16.02
N ILE A 267 2.30 -11.67 -16.28
CA ILE A 267 0.86 -11.55 -16.03
C ILE A 267 0.60 -11.35 -14.53
N LEU A 268 1.16 -12.20 -13.68
CA LEU A 268 0.97 -12.10 -12.22
C LEU A 268 1.48 -10.75 -11.68
N GLU A 269 2.61 -10.26 -12.19
CA GLU A 269 3.16 -8.96 -11.82
C GLU A 269 2.29 -7.77 -12.24
N ASP A 270 1.59 -7.87 -13.38
CA ASP A 270 0.60 -6.88 -13.81
C ASP A 270 -0.70 -6.98 -13.01
N LEU A 271 -1.10 -8.20 -12.61
CA LEU A 271 -2.29 -8.44 -11.78
C LEU A 271 -2.14 -7.94 -10.34
N ILE A 272 -0.94 -7.59 -9.87
CA ILE A 272 -0.73 -7.03 -8.52
C ILE A 272 -0.83 -5.49 -8.52
N LEU A 273 -0.76 -4.82 -9.67
CA LEU A 273 -0.75 -3.36 -9.74
C LEU A 273 -2.06 -2.75 -9.26
N LEU A 274 -1.98 -1.76 -8.37
CA LEU A 274 -3.14 -1.13 -7.72
C LEU A 274 -4.15 -0.55 -8.72
N GLU A 275 -3.68 -0.01 -9.84
CA GLU A 275 -4.54 0.58 -10.89
C GLU A 275 -5.10 -0.45 -11.88
N ASN A 276 -4.67 -1.71 -11.78
CA ASN A 276 -4.91 -2.76 -12.77
C ASN A 276 -5.73 -3.92 -12.18
N GLN A 277 -6.80 -3.57 -11.45
CA GLN A 277 -7.57 -4.50 -10.62
C GLN A 277 -9.02 -4.63 -11.11
N LEU A 278 -9.64 -5.75 -10.75
CA LEU A 278 -11.09 -5.92 -10.65
C LEU A 278 -11.47 -6.27 -9.21
N PRO A 279 -12.71 -5.96 -8.76
CA PRO A 279 -13.17 -6.39 -7.45
C PRO A 279 -13.18 -7.91 -7.37
N TYR A 280 -12.52 -8.48 -6.36
CA TYR A 280 -12.39 -9.92 -6.22
C TYR A 280 -13.75 -10.62 -6.07
N ALA A 281 -14.68 -9.99 -5.35
CA ALA A 281 -16.05 -10.49 -5.21
C ALA A 281 -16.81 -10.64 -6.54
N LEU A 282 -16.46 -9.86 -7.58
CA LEU A 282 -17.00 -10.08 -8.93
C LEU A 282 -16.48 -11.41 -9.50
N LEU A 283 -15.18 -11.67 -9.36
CA LEU A 283 -14.54 -12.89 -9.89
C LEU A 283 -15.10 -14.13 -9.20
N GLU A 284 -15.34 -14.08 -7.88
CA GLU A 284 -16.02 -15.16 -7.15
C GLU A 284 -17.43 -15.42 -7.69
N LYS A 285 -18.24 -14.36 -7.86
CA LYS A 285 -19.61 -14.47 -8.42
C LYS A 285 -19.64 -15.06 -9.83
N LEU A 286 -18.64 -14.76 -10.65
CA LEU A 286 -18.53 -15.33 -11.99
C LEU A 286 -18.08 -16.79 -11.94
N PHE A 287 -17.12 -17.11 -11.06
CA PHE A 287 -16.59 -18.47 -10.96
C PHE A 287 -17.58 -19.47 -10.37
N GLU A 288 -18.40 -19.07 -9.39
CA GLU A 288 -19.33 -19.95 -8.69
C GLU A 288 -20.24 -20.77 -9.63
N PRO A 289 -21.03 -20.18 -10.55
CA PRO A 289 -21.82 -20.95 -11.50
C PRO A 289 -20.96 -21.72 -12.51
N PHE A 290 -19.78 -21.19 -12.85
CA PHE A 290 -18.87 -21.82 -13.81
C PHE A 290 -18.12 -23.04 -13.26
N SER A 291 -18.01 -23.16 -11.93
CA SER A 291 -17.35 -24.30 -11.26
C SER A 291 -17.97 -25.65 -11.68
N SER A 292 -19.28 -25.66 -11.92
CA SER A 292 -20.02 -26.82 -12.42
C SER A 292 -19.64 -27.18 -13.86
N ASN A 293 -19.43 -26.18 -14.73
CA ASN A 293 -18.99 -26.40 -16.11
C ASN A 293 -17.59 -27.03 -16.17
N VAL A 294 -16.69 -26.62 -15.27
CA VAL A 294 -15.33 -27.16 -15.19
C VAL A 294 -15.19 -28.37 -14.27
N ASN A 295 -16.30 -28.86 -13.70
CA ASN A 295 -16.36 -30.01 -12.78
C ASN A 295 -15.33 -29.92 -11.63
N THR A 296 -15.18 -28.73 -11.05
CA THR A 296 -14.29 -28.50 -9.90
C THR A 296 -15.06 -28.36 -8.60
N LYS A 297 -14.46 -28.83 -7.51
CA LYS A 297 -14.93 -28.56 -6.13
C LYS A 297 -14.11 -27.46 -5.44
N GLU A 298 -13.05 -26.99 -6.10
CA GLU A 298 -12.18 -25.94 -5.57
C GLU A 298 -12.90 -24.59 -5.64
N THR A 299 -12.69 -23.73 -4.65
CA THR A 299 -13.17 -22.35 -4.73
C THR A 299 -12.22 -21.50 -5.58
N PHE A 300 -12.70 -20.37 -6.09
CA PHE A 300 -11.81 -19.43 -6.79
C PHE A 300 -10.69 -18.91 -5.87
N ARG A 301 -10.96 -18.84 -4.56
CA ARG A 301 -9.97 -18.49 -3.53
C ARG A 301 -8.84 -19.49 -3.48
N ASP A 302 -9.13 -20.78 -3.41
CA ASP A 302 -8.10 -21.82 -3.33
C ASP A 302 -7.18 -21.79 -4.55
N ILE A 303 -7.78 -21.67 -5.73
CA ILE A 303 -7.06 -21.55 -7.01
C ILE A 303 -6.20 -20.27 -7.03
N THR A 304 -6.73 -19.15 -6.56
CA THR A 304 -6.02 -17.86 -6.48
C THR A 304 -4.82 -17.95 -5.54
N LEU A 305 -5.01 -18.51 -4.34
CA LEU A 305 -3.95 -18.68 -3.36
C LEU A 305 -2.86 -19.61 -3.89
N ARG A 306 -3.21 -20.69 -4.59
CA ARG A 306 -2.22 -21.59 -5.21
C ARG A 306 -1.42 -20.90 -6.31
N ALA A 307 -2.09 -20.17 -7.21
CA ALA A 307 -1.43 -19.46 -8.30
C ALA A 307 -0.39 -18.44 -7.79
N PHE A 308 -0.68 -17.75 -6.68
CA PHE A 308 0.26 -16.83 -6.04
C PHE A 308 1.19 -17.48 -4.99
N ARG A 309 1.10 -18.79 -4.75
CA ARG A 309 1.87 -19.53 -3.74
C ARG A 309 1.64 -19.02 -2.31
N PHE A 310 0.38 -18.73 -1.99
CA PHE A 310 -0.12 -18.25 -0.70
C PHE A 310 -1.01 -19.26 0.04
N GLU A 311 -1.10 -20.51 -0.43
CA GLU A 311 -1.80 -21.59 0.30
C GLU A 311 -1.25 -21.71 1.73
N GLY A 312 -2.15 -21.72 2.71
CA GLY A 312 -1.80 -21.78 4.14
C GLY A 312 -1.20 -20.50 4.73
N LYS A 313 -0.97 -19.44 3.94
CA LYS A 313 -0.37 -18.18 4.42
C LYS A 313 -1.37 -17.14 4.93
N ILE A 314 -2.67 -17.39 4.73
CA ILE A 314 -3.76 -16.51 5.11
C ILE A 314 -4.92 -17.35 5.66
N LYS A 315 -5.57 -16.88 6.72
CA LYS A 315 -6.69 -17.60 7.34
C LYS A 315 -7.95 -17.53 6.46
N GLU A 316 -8.86 -18.48 6.61
CA GLU A 316 -10.08 -18.58 5.78
C GLU A 316 -11.02 -17.38 5.96
N GLU A 317 -11.12 -16.85 7.17
CA GLU A 317 -11.98 -15.72 7.52
C GLU A 317 -11.51 -14.40 6.88
N VAL A 318 -10.22 -14.29 6.52
CA VAL A 318 -9.65 -13.05 5.98
C VAL A 318 -10.10 -12.87 4.54
N ARG A 319 -10.97 -11.89 4.32
CA ARG A 319 -11.39 -11.44 3.00
C ARG A 319 -10.42 -10.39 2.46
N PHE A 320 -10.28 -10.35 1.14
CA PHE A 320 -9.48 -9.36 0.43
C PHE A 320 -10.27 -8.80 -0.76
N GLN A 321 -10.06 -7.54 -1.08
CA GLN A 321 -10.90 -6.81 -2.03
C GLN A 321 -10.49 -7.00 -3.49
N HIS A 322 -9.21 -7.22 -3.74
CA HIS A 322 -8.57 -7.44 -5.04
C HIS A 322 -7.17 -8.03 -4.81
N PHE A 323 -6.39 -8.29 -5.86
CA PHE A 323 -5.12 -9.01 -5.75
C PHE A 323 -4.02 -8.22 -5.03
N THR A 324 -3.92 -6.90 -5.22
CA THR A 324 -3.00 -6.07 -4.41
C THR A 324 -3.33 -6.18 -2.92
N ASP A 325 -4.62 -6.19 -2.57
CA ASP A 325 -5.06 -6.32 -1.19
C ASP A 325 -4.82 -7.72 -0.61
N LEU A 326 -4.94 -8.77 -1.43
CA LEU A 326 -4.51 -10.13 -1.05
C LEU A 326 -3.04 -10.14 -0.59
N PHE A 327 -2.13 -9.54 -1.36
CA PHE A 327 -0.72 -9.46 -0.99
C PHE A 327 -0.50 -8.71 0.32
N ARG A 328 -1.24 -7.63 0.56
CA ARG A 328 -1.22 -6.94 1.85
C ARG A 328 -1.72 -7.84 2.98
N CYS A 329 -2.88 -8.48 2.81
CA CYS A 329 -3.51 -9.34 3.80
C CYS A 329 -2.62 -10.52 4.21
N VAL A 330 -1.91 -11.14 3.27
CA VAL A 330 -0.94 -12.20 3.56
C VAL A 330 0.18 -11.69 4.47
N ARG A 331 0.75 -10.52 4.18
CA ARG A 331 1.80 -9.91 5.03
C ARG A 331 1.28 -9.54 6.41
N VAL A 332 0.12 -8.90 6.49
CA VAL A 332 -0.49 -8.50 7.77
C VAL A 332 -0.88 -9.71 8.61
N SER A 333 -1.28 -10.83 7.98
CA SER A 333 -1.61 -12.08 8.69
C SER A 333 -0.43 -12.62 9.50
N THR A 334 0.82 -12.33 9.09
CA THR A 334 2.02 -12.76 9.83
C THR A 334 2.14 -12.11 11.20
N LEU A 335 1.55 -10.92 11.39
CA LEU A 335 1.57 -10.21 12.67
C LEU A 335 0.68 -10.87 13.73
N SER A 336 -0.20 -11.80 13.33
CA SER A 336 -1.14 -12.51 14.23
C SER A 336 -1.96 -11.58 15.14
N LEU A 337 -2.28 -10.37 14.65
CA LEU A 337 -3.03 -9.38 15.42
C LEU A 337 -4.49 -9.81 15.59
N THR A 338 -5.05 -9.56 16.77
CA THR A 338 -6.50 -9.68 16.99
C THR A 338 -7.24 -8.48 16.41
N GLU A 339 -8.54 -8.63 16.16
CA GLU A 339 -9.39 -7.50 15.73
C GLU A 339 -9.34 -6.33 16.72
N GLU A 340 -9.29 -6.63 18.02
CA GLU A 340 -9.15 -5.63 19.07
C GLU A 340 -7.85 -4.83 18.90
N GLN A 341 -6.72 -5.50 18.65
CA GLN A 341 -5.44 -4.83 18.44
C GLN A 341 -5.43 -3.96 17.18
N ILE A 342 -6.06 -4.43 16.11
CA ILE A 342 -6.24 -3.64 14.87
C ILE A 342 -7.10 -2.40 15.16
N ASN A 343 -8.17 -2.55 15.95
CA ASN A 343 -9.06 -1.43 16.31
C ASN A 343 -8.36 -0.43 17.22
N ILE A 344 -7.51 -0.88 18.15
CA ILE A 344 -6.65 0.02 18.95
C ILE A 344 -5.73 0.80 18.02
N ALA A 345 -5.02 0.13 17.11
CA ALA A 345 -4.10 0.79 16.16
C ALA A 345 -4.82 1.85 15.31
N LYS A 346 -6.06 1.58 14.84
CA LYS A 346 -6.88 2.54 14.10
C LYS A 346 -7.27 3.79 14.87
N ASN A 347 -7.29 3.72 16.20
CA ASN A 347 -7.72 4.82 17.06
C ASN A 347 -6.56 5.56 17.71
N GLU A 348 -5.33 5.04 17.63
CA GLU A 348 -4.16 5.76 18.12
C GLU A 348 -3.87 7.00 17.25
N PRO A 349 -3.58 8.16 17.87
CA PRO A 349 -3.15 9.34 17.13
C PRO A 349 -1.77 9.10 16.51
N PRO A 350 -1.46 9.74 15.35
CA PRO A 350 -0.13 9.67 14.76
C PRO A 350 0.93 10.13 15.77
N LYS A 351 1.86 9.26 16.11
CA LYS A 351 2.98 9.60 16.99
C LYS A 351 4.08 10.28 16.18
N SER A 352 4.69 11.33 16.74
CA SER A 352 5.85 11.98 16.12
C SER A 352 6.96 10.95 15.91
N ARG A 353 7.50 10.87 14.68
CA ARG A 353 8.63 10.01 14.35
C ARG A 353 9.82 10.39 15.25
N LYS A 354 10.28 9.45 16.08
CA LYS A 354 11.56 9.58 16.81
C LYS A 354 12.69 9.28 15.83
N ILE A 355 13.84 9.95 16.03
CA ILE A 355 15.06 9.62 15.28
C ILE A 355 15.44 8.17 15.64
N MET A 356 15.48 7.30 14.62
CA MET A 356 16.01 5.94 14.75
C MET A 356 17.47 5.90 14.26
N TYR A 357 18.25 5.01 14.86
CA TYR A 357 19.64 4.75 14.48
C TYR A 357 19.71 3.71 13.37
N ASN A 358 20.72 3.82 12.49
CA ASN A 358 21.00 2.84 11.45
C ASN A 358 21.67 1.59 12.03
N ALA A 359 21.80 0.56 11.20
CA ALA A 359 22.29 -0.75 11.62
C ALA A 359 23.68 -0.70 12.27
N ASP A 360 24.62 0.05 11.68
CA ASP A 360 25.98 0.23 12.20
C ASP A 360 26.01 0.84 13.61
N LYS A 361 25.23 1.91 13.85
CA LYS A 361 25.14 2.54 15.18
C LYS A 361 24.48 1.62 16.20
N LEU A 362 23.49 0.84 15.80
CA LEU A 362 22.82 -0.12 16.68
C LEU A 362 23.76 -1.27 17.05
N ASP A 363 24.47 -1.85 16.09
CA ASP A 363 25.46 -2.92 16.34
C ASP A 363 26.61 -2.41 17.23
N SER A 364 27.11 -1.20 16.97
CA SER A 364 28.12 -0.52 17.80
C SER A 364 27.64 -0.26 19.24
N ALA A 365 26.34 -0.07 19.43
CA ALA A 365 25.72 0.09 20.76
C ALA A 365 25.42 -1.25 21.46
N GLY A 366 25.77 -2.38 20.85
CA GLY A 366 25.59 -3.72 21.41
C GLY A 366 24.25 -4.39 21.08
N VAL A 367 23.49 -3.87 20.10
CA VAL A 367 22.26 -4.52 19.64
C VAL A 367 22.62 -5.79 18.84
N ASN A 368 22.08 -6.93 19.27
CA ASN A 368 22.27 -8.19 18.59
C ASN A 368 21.16 -8.45 17.57
N PHE A 369 21.52 -8.46 16.29
CA PHE A 369 20.63 -8.75 15.17
C PHE A 369 20.43 -10.26 14.99
N VAL A 370 19.18 -10.71 14.95
CA VAL A 370 18.82 -12.13 14.80
C VAL A 370 17.78 -12.28 13.68
N ASN A 371 18.10 -13.11 12.68
CA ASN A 371 17.14 -13.56 11.68
C ASN A 371 16.18 -14.58 12.33
N VAL A 372 14.87 -14.35 12.21
CA VAL A 372 13.85 -15.25 12.79
C VAL A 372 13.10 -16.09 11.76
N ASP A 373 13.24 -15.81 10.47
CA ASP A 373 12.43 -16.42 9.43
C ASP A 373 13.30 -16.76 8.21
N GLU A 374 13.92 -17.94 8.19
CA GLU A 374 14.64 -18.41 7.00
C GLU A 374 13.70 -18.72 5.81
N GLU A 375 12.41 -18.95 6.07
CA GLU A 375 11.42 -19.45 5.08
C GLU A 375 10.23 -18.52 4.79
N ASN A 376 10.05 -17.40 5.51
CA ASN A 376 8.89 -16.50 5.33
C ASN A 376 9.28 -15.05 5.01
N ASP A 377 9.63 -14.81 3.74
CA ASP A 377 9.89 -13.49 3.13
C ASP A 377 8.68 -12.52 3.14
N LEU A 378 7.51 -13.01 3.55
CA LEU A 378 6.28 -12.21 3.68
C LEU A 378 6.10 -11.62 5.08
N SER A 379 6.84 -12.09 6.08
CA SER A 379 6.74 -11.68 7.48
C SER A 379 7.04 -10.19 7.66
N LEU A 380 6.26 -9.54 8.53
CA LEU A 380 6.45 -8.15 8.97
C LEU A 380 6.86 -8.07 10.45
N VAL A 381 7.08 -9.21 11.11
CA VAL A 381 7.23 -9.29 12.57
C VAL A 381 8.61 -8.82 12.99
N ILE A 382 8.67 -7.72 13.74
CA ILE A 382 9.90 -7.22 14.35
C ILE A 382 9.73 -7.24 15.86
N THR A 383 10.71 -7.81 16.58
CA THR A 383 10.73 -7.78 18.05
C THR A 383 12.07 -7.27 18.55
N PHE A 384 12.03 -6.42 19.57
CA PHE A 384 13.23 -5.93 20.25
C PHE A 384 13.09 -6.16 21.75
N LYS A 385 13.94 -7.04 22.30
CA LYS A 385 13.93 -7.38 23.72
C LYS A 385 15.34 -7.74 24.18
N ASP A 386 15.73 -7.25 25.35
CA ASP A 386 17.02 -7.56 25.98
C ASP A 386 18.23 -7.31 25.07
N GLY A 387 18.18 -6.21 24.29
CA GLY A 387 19.22 -5.85 23.31
C GLY A 387 19.21 -6.69 22.03
N ILE A 388 18.29 -7.64 21.89
CA ILE A 388 18.17 -8.50 20.70
C ILE A 388 17.08 -7.95 19.78
N LEU A 389 17.48 -7.58 18.56
CA LEU A 389 16.58 -7.19 17.48
C LEU A 389 16.35 -8.37 16.53
N LYS A 390 15.16 -8.94 16.61
CA LYS A 390 14.69 -10.04 15.76
C LYS A 390 13.84 -9.49 14.63
N MET A 391 14.15 -9.88 13.39
CA MET A 391 13.36 -9.49 12.22
C MET A 391 13.51 -10.53 11.09
N PRO A 392 12.53 -10.63 10.19
CA PRO A 392 12.62 -11.50 9.02
C PRO A 392 13.66 -10.99 8.03
N CYS A 393 14.24 -11.93 7.27
CA CYS A 393 15.12 -11.60 6.17
C CYS A 393 14.37 -10.84 5.07
N PHE A 394 14.84 -9.65 4.72
CA PHE A 394 14.34 -8.91 3.57
C PHE A 394 15.05 -9.39 2.29
N THR A 395 14.34 -10.20 1.49
CA THR A 395 14.86 -10.69 0.22
C THR A 395 14.47 -9.74 -0.90
N VAL A 396 15.47 -9.25 -1.63
CA VAL A 396 15.30 -8.40 -2.81
C VAL A 396 15.41 -9.26 -4.06
N GLU A 397 14.30 -9.33 -4.77
CA GLU A 397 14.13 -9.93 -6.09
C GLU A 397 13.75 -8.85 -7.12
N ASP A 398 13.77 -9.22 -8.41
CA ASP A 398 13.53 -8.30 -9.52
C ASP A 398 12.19 -7.53 -9.41
N ASN A 399 11.15 -8.14 -8.80
CA ASN A 399 9.83 -7.55 -8.66
C ASN A 399 9.51 -6.99 -7.26
N THR A 400 10.43 -7.12 -6.28
CA THR A 400 10.17 -6.72 -4.89
C THR A 400 9.78 -5.24 -4.79
N GLU A 401 10.50 -4.36 -5.48
CA GLU A 401 10.22 -2.91 -5.48
C GLU A 401 8.80 -2.63 -5.99
N ARG A 402 8.41 -3.30 -7.08
CA ARG A 402 7.09 -3.15 -7.71
C ARG A 402 5.98 -3.59 -6.75
N VAL A 403 6.11 -4.76 -6.14
CA VAL A 403 5.13 -5.27 -5.17
C VAL A 403 5.00 -4.30 -4.00
N VAL A 404 6.11 -3.98 -3.32
CA VAL A 404 6.11 -3.12 -2.13
C VAL A 404 5.53 -1.74 -2.42
N ARG A 405 5.90 -1.11 -3.55
CA ARG A 405 5.36 0.20 -3.97
C ARG A 405 3.84 0.19 -4.14
N ASN A 406 3.27 -0.87 -4.70
CA ASN A 406 1.82 -0.99 -4.87
C ASN A 406 1.10 -1.27 -3.55
N LEU A 407 1.70 -2.05 -2.65
CA LEU A 407 1.15 -2.26 -1.29
C LEU A 407 1.16 -0.96 -0.47
N MET A 408 2.25 -0.20 -0.52
CA MET A 408 2.31 1.10 0.16
C MET A 408 1.30 2.10 -0.41
N ALA A 409 1.15 2.15 -1.74
CA ALA A 409 0.12 2.97 -2.36
C ALA A 409 -1.29 2.58 -1.90
N LEU A 410 -1.57 1.27 -1.81
CA LEU A 410 -2.83 0.76 -1.27
C LEU A 410 -3.03 1.19 0.19
N GLU A 411 -2.01 1.03 1.03
CA GLU A 411 -2.12 1.39 2.45
C GLU A 411 -2.36 2.89 2.66
N GLN A 412 -1.68 3.74 1.90
CA GLN A 412 -1.89 5.19 1.97
C GLN A 412 -3.29 5.61 1.50
N CYS A 413 -3.89 4.88 0.55
CA CYS A 413 -5.22 5.20 0.02
C CYS A 413 -6.36 4.58 0.85
N HIS A 414 -6.22 3.31 1.24
CA HIS A 414 -7.31 2.50 1.78
C HIS A 414 -7.17 2.18 3.28
N TYR A 415 -5.94 2.10 3.79
CA TYR A 415 -5.65 1.73 5.18
C TYR A 415 -4.81 2.78 5.93
N PRO A 416 -5.16 4.09 5.89
CA PRO A 416 -4.30 5.17 6.38
C PRO A 416 -4.02 5.11 7.90
N ARG A 417 -4.72 4.25 8.64
CA ARG A 417 -4.53 4.04 10.09
C ARG A 417 -3.90 2.69 10.45
N THR A 418 -3.62 1.84 9.47
CA THR A 418 -3.01 0.52 9.66
C THR A 418 -2.05 0.23 8.50
N THR A 419 -1.02 1.07 8.41
CA THR A 419 -0.02 1.11 7.32
C THR A 419 1.17 0.19 7.61
N PHE A 420 0.90 -1.06 7.97
CA PHE A 420 1.91 -2.00 8.48
C PHE A 420 3.05 -2.27 7.49
N VAL A 421 2.76 -2.34 6.18
CA VAL A 421 3.80 -2.50 5.15
C VAL A 421 4.63 -1.21 5.07
N CYS A 422 4.00 -0.03 5.09
CA CYS A 422 4.73 1.24 5.11
C CYS A 422 5.61 1.38 6.35
N ASP A 423 5.14 0.94 7.51
CA ASP A 423 5.87 1.01 8.78
C ASP A 423 7.10 0.09 8.75
N TYR A 424 6.94 -1.14 8.23
CA TYR A 424 8.04 -2.08 8.04
C TYR A 424 9.09 -1.53 7.06
N ILE A 425 8.66 -0.95 5.94
CA ILE A 425 9.57 -0.35 4.96
C ILE A 425 10.26 0.90 5.53
N SER A 426 9.55 1.72 6.32
CA SER A 426 10.14 2.85 7.02
C SER A 426 11.21 2.38 8.02
N PHE A 427 10.96 1.28 8.73
CA PHE A 427 11.93 0.67 9.62
C PHE A 427 13.19 0.20 8.87
N LEU A 428 13.02 -0.48 7.73
CA LEU A 428 14.15 -0.87 6.87
C LEU A 428 14.95 0.34 6.37
N ASP A 429 14.27 1.43 5.98
CA ASP A 429 14.91 2.68 5.54
C ASP A 429 15.77 3.31 6.65
N PHE A 430 15.32 3.24 7.91
CA PHE A 430 16.14 3.69 9.04
C PHE A 430 17.37 2.82 9.25
N LEU A 431 17.24 1.49 9.14
CA LEU A 431 18.37 0.57 9.31
C LEU A 431 19.41 0.72 8.19
N ILE A 432 18.98 0.88 6.95
CA ILE A 432 19.83 0.90 5.76
C ILE A 432 20.15 2.34 5.38
N ASN A 433 21.14 2.94 6.07
CA ASN A 433 21.55 4.32 5.78
C ASN A 433 22.78 4.44 4.87
N THR A 434 23.65 3.44 4.87
CA THR A 434 24.96 3.46 4.22
C THR A 434 25.26 2.10 3.59
N ASP A 435 26.28 2.03 2.74
CA ASP A 435 26.75 0.74 2.20
C ASP A 435 27.22 -0.21 3.31
N GLN A 436 27.81 0.34 4.38
CA GLN A 436 28.23 -0.43 5.55
C GLN A 436 27.03 -1.08 6.26
N ASP A 437 25.89 -0.38 6.34
CA ASP A 437 24.67 -0.95 6.93
C ASP A 437 24.17 -2.15 6.11
N VAL A 438 24.24 -2.06 4.77
CA VAL A 438 23.89 -3.17 3.88
C VAL A 438 24.79 -4.37 4.12
N ASP A 439 26.11 -4.16 4.14
CA ASP A 439 27.09 -5.23 4.31
C ASP A 439 26.95 -5.89 5.69
N LEU A 440 26.69 -5.10 6.73
CA LEU A 440 26.41 -5.58 8.08
C LEU A 440 25.15 -6.46 8.11
N LEU A 441 24.03 -5.96 7.58
CA LEU A 441 22.77 -6.72 7.58
C LEU A 441 22.84 -7.97 6.72
N ALA A 442 23.56 -7.94 5.60
CA ALA A 442 23.82 -9.11 4.78
C ALA A 442 24.66 -10.16 5.54
N LYS A 443 25.70 -9.73 6.27
CA LYS A 443 26.50 -10.62 7.13
C LYS A 443 25.68 -11.25 8.26
N LYS A 444 24.67 -10.54 8.77
CA LYS A 444 23.70 -11.04 9.76
C LYS A 444 22.54 -11.81 9.13
N GLU A 445 22.59 -12.03 7.82
CA GLU A 445 21.55 -12.70 7.01
C GLU A 445 20.16 -12.07 7.07
N LEU A 446 20.08 -10.79 7.43
CA LEU A 446 18.84 -10.03 7.49
C LEU A 446 18.44 -9.41 6.16
N VAL A 447 19.36 -9.33 5.20
CA VAL A 447 19.08 -8.90 3.84
C VAL A 447 19.75 -9.85 2.86
N ARG A 448 19.01 -10.29 1.83
CA ARG A 448 19.50 -11.14 0.75
C ARG A 448 19.14 -10.56 -0.61
N THR A 449 19.99 -10.76 -1.61
CA THR A 449 19.71 -10.38 -3.00
C THR A 449 19.80 -11.62 -3.87
N SER A 450 18.77 -11.88 -4.68
CA SER A 450 18.76 -13.04 -5.59
C SER A 450 19.61 -12.73 -6.83
N ARG A 451 20.91 -13.07 -6.75
CA ARG A 451 21.87 -13.16 -7.88
C ARG A 451 21.76 -12.07 -8.98
N ILE A 452 22.58 -11.00 -8.88
CA ILE A 452 23.39 -10.38 -9.97
C ILE A 452 24.20 -9.25 -9.32
N SER A 453 25.55 -9.41 -9.28
CA SER A 453 26.60 -8.46 -8.88
C SER A 453 26.25 -7.45 -7.77
N ASP A 454 26.95 -7.49 -6.63
CA ASP A 454 26.77 -6.63 -5.43
C ASP A 454 26.34 -5.17 -5.66
N ARG A 455 26.70 -4.54 -6.79
CA ARG A 455 26.26 -3.18 -7.16
C ARG A 455 24.77 -3.04 -7.46
N ASN A 456 24.13 -4.01 -8.10
CA ASN A 456 22.71 -3.92 -8.49
C ASN A 456 21.79 -4.23 -7.31
N GLY A 457 22.17 -5.17 -6.44
CA GLY A 457 21.47 -5.47 -5.19
C GLY A 457 21.50 -4.29 -4.21
N LYS A 458 22.66 -3.67 -4.02
CA LYS A 458 22.80 -2.43 -3.23
C LYS A 458 21.97 -1.30 -3.82
N GLN A 459 22.01 -1.09 -5.13
CA GLN A 459 21.15 -0.08 -5.79
C GLN A 459 19.66 -0.38 -5.66
N ALA A 460 19.21 -1.64 -5.71
CA ALA A 460 17.81 -1.99 -5.48
C ALA A 460 17.37 -1.70 -4.04
N MET A 461 18.25 -1.94 -3.06
CA MET A 461 18.02 -1.54 -1.66
C MET A 461 18.01 -0.01 -1.48
N PHE A 462 18.86 0.73 -2.20
CA PHE A 462 18.80 2.20 -2.20
C PHE A 462 17.63 2.76 -3.03
N ARG A 463 17.11 2.06 -4.03
CA ARG A 463 15.86 2.41 -4.71
C ARG A 463 14.66 2.18 -3.80
N ALA A 464 14.73 1.16 -2.94
CA ALA A 464 13.84 1.05 -1.80
C ALA A 464 13.98 2.28 -0.87
N ARG A 465 15.16 2.89 -0.63
CA ARG A 465 15.17 4.20 0.07
C ARG A 465 14.35 5.30 -0.60
N GLY A 466 14.06 5.22 -1.89
CA GLY A 466 13.11 6.11 -2.58
C GLY A 466 11.70 6.09 -1.95
N PHE A 467 11.40 5.16 -1.04
CA PHE A 467 10.21 5.15 -0.19
C PHE A 467 10.13 6.35 0.76
N ARG A 468 11.26 6.95 1.18
CA ARG A 468 11.30 8.09 2.11
C ARG A 468 10.71 9.38 1.54
N ILE A 469 10.74 9.55 0.20
CA ILE A 469 10.25 10.77 -0.46
C ILE A 469 8.71 10.78 -0.59
N SER A 470 8.04 9.65 -0.29
CA SER A 470 6.63 9.45 -0.61
C SER A 470 5.73 9.09 0.57
N LEU A 471 6.23 9.17 1.81
CA LEU A 471 5.50 8.86 3.05
C LEU A 471 5.25 10.10 3.91
#